data_AF-X1L654-F1
#
_entry.id   AF-X1L654-F1
#
_cell.length_a   1.000
_cell.length_b   1.000
_cell.length_c   1.000
_cell.angle_alpha   90.00
_cell.angle_beta   90.00
_cell.angle_gamma   90.00
#
_symmetry.space_group_name_H-M   'P 1'
#
loop_
_entity.id
_entity.type
_entity.pdbx_description
1 polymer ?
#
loop_
_entity_poly.entity_id
_entity_poly.type
_entity_poly.pdbx_seq_one_letter_code
_entity_poly.pdbx_strand_id
1 'polypeptide(L)'
;MFEALARTFPVACASDEFFYFPQVRLPEPQWGTWDCFSLETVTEFVRRLSTWEDELDLLTSYQTDLEVYIDIALLQKLARTLREQLSEVRSWEFQPTFYLTLVGIGLAE
;
A
#
# COMPACT_ATOMS: atom_id res chain seq x y z
N MET A 1 -8.73 3.43 1.25
CA MET A 1 -7.28 3.16 1.05
C MET A 1 -6.92 1.69 1.30
N PHE A 2 -7.06 1.16 2.52
CA PHE A 2 -6.63 -0.20 2.87
C PHE A 2 -7.24 -1.32 2.02
N GLU A 3 -8.55 -1.27 1.76
CA GLU A 3 -9.19 -2.27 0.90
C GLU A 3 -8.61 -2.26 -0.52
N ALA A 4 -8.34 -1.08 -1.08
CA ALA A 4 -7.73 -0.97 -2.40
C ALA A 4 -6.30 -1.54 -2.41
N LEU A 5 -5.53 -1.33 -1.34
CA LEU A 5 -4.21 -1.93 -1.17
C LEU A 5 -4.27 -3.45 -1.11
N ALA A 6 -5.11 -3.99 -0.23
CA ALA A 6 -5.25 -5.44 -0.05
C ALA A 6 -5.85 -6.14 -1.29
N ARG A 7 -6.54 -5.42 -2.18
CA ARG A 7 -7.00 -5.96 -3.49
C ARG A 7 -5.90 -5.95 -4.55
N THR A 8 -5.04 -4.93 -4.58
CA THR A 8 -3.99 -4.79 -5.60
C THR A 8 -2.71 -5.53 -5.24
N PHE A 9 -2.39 -5.59 -3.94
CA PHE A 9 -1.19 -6.20 -3.38
C PHE A 9 -1.57 -7.13 -2.20
N PRO A 10 -2.40 -8.17 -2.43
CA PRO A 10 -2.88 -9.07 -1.38
C PRO A 10 -1.77 -9.77 -0.58
N VAL A 11 -0.70 -10.22 -1.24
CA VAL A 11 0.44 -10.92 -0.61
C VAL A 11 1.28 -9.95 0.20
N ALA A 12 1.66 -8.81 -0.38
CA ALA A 12 2.44 -7.80 0.34
C ALA A 12 1.69 -7.22 1.56
N CYS A 13 0.36 -7.04 1.47
CA CYS A 13 -0.44 -6.57 2.60
C CYS A 13 -0.71 -7.66 3.67
N ALA A 14 -0.59 -8.95 3.31
CA ALA A 14 -0.81 -10.04 4.24
C ALA A 14 0.43 -10.42 5.06
N SER A 15 1.62 -9.94 4.67
CA SER A 15 2.91 -10.31 5.27
C SER A 15 3.61 -9.16 6.00
N ASP A 16 4.41 -9.50 7.01
CA ASP A 16 5.28 -8.60 7.76
C ASP A 16 6.64 -8.36 7.09
N GLU A 17 7.04 -9.18 6.12
CA GLU A 17 8.28 -9.01 5.33
C GLU A 17 8.25 -7.74 4.46
N PHE A 18 7.06 -7.21 4.17
CA PHE A 18 6.87 -5.97 3.41
C PHE A 18 6.52 -4.82 4.35
N PHE A 19 7.51 -4.34 5.10
CA PHE A 19 7.37 -3.35 6.18
C PHE A 19 6.61 -2.05 5.83
N TYR A 20 6.56 -1.67 4.56
CA TYR A 20 5.92 -0.44 4.09
C TYR A 20 4.45 -0.64 3.69
N PHE A 21 4.02 -1.89 3.50
CA PHE A 21 2.63 -2.21 3.19
C PHE A 21 1.83 -2.30 4.50
N PRO A 22 0.57 -1.84 4.49
CA PRO A 22 -0.30 -2.03 5.64
C PRO A 22 -0.57 -3.52 5.83
N GLN A 23 -0.47 -3.99 7.07
CA GLN A 23 -0.80 -5.37 7.47
C GLN A 23 -2.33 -5.56 7.49
N VAL A 24 -2.95 -5.58 6.32
CA VAL A 24 -4.40 -5.66 6.15
C VAL A 24 -4.74 -6.85 5.26
N ARG A 25 -5.59 -7.72 5.78
CA ARG A 25 -6.16 -8.85 5.05
C ARG A 25 -7.62 -8.57 4.71
N LEU A 26 -8.05 -8.93 3.50
CA LEU A 26 -9.47 -8.93 3.16
C LEU A 26 -10.17 -10.04 3.95
N PRO A 27 -11.44 -9.86 4.36
CA PRO A 27 -12.21 -10.89 5.07
C PRO A 27 -12.33 -12.20 4.28
N GLU A 28 -12.42 -12.08 2.95
CA GLU A 28 -12.37 -13.18 2.00
C GLU A 28 -11.13 -12.97 1.12
N PRO A 29 -9.97 -13.53 1.51
CA PRO A 29 -8.76 -13.39 0.72
C PRO A 29 -8.96 -14.09 -0.63
N GLN A 30 -8.86 -13.30 -1.70
CA GLN A 30 -8.92 -13.79 -3.07
C GLN A 30 -7.53 -14.35 -3.44
N TRP A 31 -7.18 -15.51 -2.89
CA TRP A 31 -5.88 -16.18 -3.16
C TRP A 31 -5.69 -16.57 -4.64
N GLY A 32 -6.75 -16.50 -5.45
CA GLY A 32 -6.66 -16.60 -6.92
C GLY A 32 -6.03 -15.38 -7.58
N THR A 33 -5.82 -14.28 -6.86
CA THR A 33 -5.17 -13.05 -7.34
C THR A 33 -3.87 -12.81 -6.61
N TRP A 34 -2.77 -12.81 -7.36
CA TRP A 34 -1.44 -12.43 -6.89
C TRP A 34 -1.24 -10.92 -6.99
N ASP A 35 -0.24 -10.41 -6.27
CA ASP A 35 0.18 -9.01 -6.39
C ASP A 35 0.49 -8.63 -7.83
N CYS A 36 -0.05 -7.51 -8.30
CA CYS A 36 0.20 -6.99 -9.63
C CYS A 36 1.13 -5.78 -9.59
N PHE A 37 2.43 -6.03 -9.78
CA PHE A 37 3.46 -4.98 -9.91
C PHE A 37 3.75 -4.62 -11.37
N SER A 38 2.75 -4.66 -12.25
CA SER A 38 2.90 -4.15 -13.61
C SER A 38 3.11 -2.63 -13.58
N LEU A 39 3.88 -2.08 -14.53
CA LEU A 39 4.12 -0.64 -14.63
C LEU A 39 2.81 0.16 -14.65
N GLU A 40 1.80 -0.32 -15.38
CA GLU A 40 0.48 0.31 -15.46
C GLU A 40 -0.20 0.33 -14.08
N THR A 41 -0.26 -0.83 -13.41
CA THR A 41 -0.89 -0.95 -12.09
C THR A 41 -0.18 -0.08 -11.05
N VAL A 42 1.15 -0.09 -11.02
CA VAL A 42 1.91 0.73 -10.07
C VAL A 42 1.71 2.22 -10.36
N THR A 43 1.76 2.65 -11.62
CA THR A 43 1.56 4.05 -11.99
C THR A 43 0.18 4.55 -11.58
N GLU A 44 -0.87 3.76 -11.85
CA GLU A 44 -2.22 4.11 -11.43
C GLU A 44 -2.35 4.12 -9.90
N PHE A 45 -1.71 3.19 -9.20
CA PHE A 45 -1.76 3.15 -7.75
C PHE A 45 -1.02 4.33 -7.09
N VAL A 46 0.14 4.71 -7.63
CA VAL A 46 0.89 5.91 -7.21
C VAL A 46 0.03 7.17 -7.39
N ARG A 47 -0.69 7.28 -8.52
CA ARG A 47 -1.62 8.40 -8.75
C ARG A 47 -2.73 8.43 -7.70
N ARG A 48 -3.32 7.27 -7.38
CA ARG A 48 -4.35 7.15 -6.33
C ARG A 48 -3.82 7.52 -4.94
N LEU A 49 -2.60 7.10 -4.60
CA LEU A 49 -1.94 7.48 -3.33
C LEU A 49 -1.75 8.98 -3.24
N SER A 50 -1.28 9.63 -4.31
CA SER A 50 -1.16 11.09 -4.36
C SER A 50 -2.52 11.78 -4.18
N THR A 51 -3.59 11.28 -4.80
CA THR A 51 -4.93 11.83 -4.61
C THR A 51 -5.40 11.69 -3.16
N TRP A 52 -5.15 10.55 -2.51
CA TRP A 52 -5.48 10.38 -1.09
C TRP A 52 -4.64 11.27 -0.17
N GLU A 53 -3.37 11.53 -0.49
CA GLU A 53 -2.55 12.51 0.24
C GLU A 53 -3.22 13.90 0.20
N ASP A 54 -3.63 14.36 -0.99
CA ASP A 54 -4.30 15.66 -1.16
C ASP A 54 -5.65 15.73 -0.41
N GLU A 55 -6.45 14.65 -0.49
CA GLU A 55 -7.74 14.56 0.23
C GLU A 55 -7.54 14.59 1.75
N LEU A 56 -6.52 13.90 2.27
CA LEU A 56 -6.20 13.88 3.70
C LEU A 56 -5.62 15.23 4.17
N ASP A 57 -4.83 15.92 3.35
CA ASP A 57 -4.35 17.28 3.66
C ASP A 57 -5.53 18.25 3.80
N LEU A 58 -6.53 18.13 2.93
CA LEU A 58 -7.75 18.90 3.03
C LEU A 58 -8.51 18.59 4.33
N LEU A 59 -8.69 17.31 4.68
CA LEU A 59 -9.37 16.90 5.92
C LEU A 59 -8.65 17.42 7.17
N THR A 60 -7.32 17.38 7.17
CA THR A 60 -6.48 17.88 8.28
C THR A 60 -6.77 19.36 8.56
N SER A 61 -6.98 20.17 7.52
CA SER A 61 -7.19 21.62 7.67
C SER A 61 -8.48 22.01 8.42
N TYR A 62 -9.47 21.13 8.46
CA TYR A 62 -10.75 21.35 9.14
C TYR A 62 -10.89 20.58 10.46
N GLN A 63 -9.89 19.76 10.80
CA GLN A 63 -10.00 18.84 11.91
C GLN A 63 -9.66 19.51 13.25
N THR A 64 -10.58 19.41 14.20
CA THR A 64 -10.43 20.00 15.55
C THR A 64 -10.31 18.94 16.65
N ASP A 65 -10.75 17.71 16.38
CA ASP A 65 -10.54 16.57 17.28
C ASP A 65 -9.11 16.01 17.10
N LEU A 66 -8.38 15.92 18.22
CA LEU A 66 -7.02 15.41 18.27
C LEU A 66 -6.92 13.93 17.86
N GLU A 67 -7.88 13.10 18.24
CA GLU A 67 -7.84 11.66 17.92
C GLU A 67 -7.93 11.45 16.41
N VAL A 68 -8.91 12.10 15.79
CA VAL A 68 -9.09 12.07 14.33
C VAL A 68 -7.91 12.72 13.61
N TYR A 69 -7.32 13.78 14.16
CA TYR A 69 -6.11 14.39 13.58
C TYR A 69 -4.94 13.40 13.55
N ILE A 70 -4.73 12.64 14.63
CA ILE A 70 -3.68 11.62 14.70
C ILE A 70 -3.93 10.53 13.66
N ASP A 71 -5.17 10.06 13.51
CA ASP A 71 -5.52 9.05 12.51
C ASP A 71 -5.26 9.54 11.08
N ILE A 72 -5.64 10.79 10.77
CA ILE A 72 -5.36 11.38 9.45
C ILE A 72 -3.85 11.48 9.22
N ALA A 73 -3.08 11.96 10.20
CA ALA A 73 -1.63 12.07 10.08
C ALA A 73 -0.94 10.71 9.85
N LEU A 74 -1.44 9.64 10.50
CA LEU A 74 -0.97 8.28 10.29
C LEU A 74 -1.27 7.80 8.86
N LEU A 75 -2.50 8.02 8.37
CA LEU A 75 -2.90 7.67 7.01
C LEU A 75 -2.08 8.41 5.96
N GLN A 76 -1.81 9.70 6.18
CA GLN A 76 -0.96 10.51 5.30
C GLN A 76 0.46 9.98 5.24
N LYS A 77 1.06 9.69 6.40
CA LYS A 77 2.41 9.13 6.46
C LYS A 77 2.48 7.81 5.70
N LEU A 78 1.49 6.93 5.89
CA LEU A 78 1.42 5.65 5.20
C LEU A 78 1.28 5.83 3.68
N ALA A 79 0.34 6.67 3.23
CA ALA A 79 0.12 6.94 1.82
C ALA A 79 1.40 7.47 1.15
N ARG A 80 2.05 8.45 1.79
CA ARG A 80 3.31 9.04 1.32
C ARG A 80 4.43 8.02 1.24
N THR A 81 4.68 7.30 2.34
CA THR A 81 5.75 6.29 2.38
C THR A 81 5.54 5.24 1.29
N LEU A 82 4.32 4.75 1.12
CA LEU A 82 4.04 3.75 0.09
C LEU A 82 4.19 4.32 -1.32
N ARG A 83 3.75 5.58 -1.54
CA ARG A 83 3.95 6.28 -2.82
C ARG A 83 5.44 6.35 -3.15
N GLU A 84 6.28 6.80 -2.21
CA GLU A 84 7.73 6.88 -2.38
C GLU A 84 8.36 5.51 -2.68
N GLN A 85 7.96 4.45 -1.97
CA GLN A 85 8.46 3.09 -2.24
C GLN A 85 8.10 2.60 -3.65
N LEU A 86 6.90 2.93 -4.12
CA LEU A 86 6.42 2.51 -5.45
C LEU A 86 6.98 3.37 -6.59
N SER A 87 7.11 4.69 -6.41
CA SER A 87 7.50 5.62 -7.49
C SER A 87 8.97 6.00 -7.50
N GLU A 88 9.65 5.99 -6.36
CA GLU A 88 11.02 6.50 -6.23
C GLU A 88 12.00 5.34 -5.98
N VAL A 89 11.74 4.51 -4.97
CA VAL A 89 12.61 3.36 -4.65
C VAL A 89 12.49 2.27 -5.70
N ARG A 90 11.25 1.96 -6.13
CA ARG A 90 10.95 1.03 -7.23
C ARG A 90 11.64 -0.34 -7.05
N SER A 91 11.69 -0.86 -5.83
CA SER A 91 12.23 -2.20 -5.54
C SER A 91 11.55 -3.28 -6.39
N TRP A 92 10.25 -3.13 -6.64
CA TRP A 92 9.47 -3.99 -7.51
C TRP A 92 9.99 -4.03 -8.96
N GLU A 93 10.76 -3.05 -9.42
CA GLU A 93 11.32 -3.03 -10.78
C GLU A 93 12.78 -3.49 -10.82
N PHE A 94 13.58 -3.05 -9.83
CA PHE A 94 15.04 -3.21 -9.88
C PHE A 94 15.58 -4.34 -9.00
N GLN A 95 14.77 -4.92 -8.11
CA GLN A 95 15.21 -5.97 -7.17
C GLN A 95 14.49 -7.30 -7.47
N PRO A 96 15.11 -8.23 -8.23
CA PRO A 96 14.50 -9.53 -8.52
C PRO A 96 14.15 -10.35 -7.26
N THR A 97 14.91 -10.16 -6.17
CA THR A 97 14.65 -10.80 -4.88
C THR A 97 13.29 -10.41 -4.29
N PHE A 98 12.74 -9.24 -4.64
CA PHE A 98 11.39 -8.82 -4.26
C PHE A 98 10.32 -9.84 -4.68
N TYR A 99 10.40 -10.32 -5.93
CA TYR A 99 9.47 -11.32 -6.45
C TYR A 99 9.70 -12.71 -5.86
N LEU A 100 10.94 -13.06 -5.50
CA LEU A 100 11.21 -14.31 -4.80
C LEU A 100 10.58 -14.31 -3.41
N THR A 101 10.62 -13.18 -2.70
CA THR A 101 9.94 -13.01 -1.41
C THR A 101 8.42 -13.11 -1.59
N LEU A 102 7.85 -12.42 -2.58
CA LEU A 102 6.41 -12.53 -2.90
C LEU A 102 5.98 -13.98 -3.15
N VAL A 103 6.70 -14.69 -4.02
CA VAL A 103 6.39 -16.09 -4.33
C VAL A 103 6.56 -16.99 -3.11
N GLY A 104 7.63 -16.80 -2.32
CA GLY A 104 7.89 -17.58 -1.12
C GLY A 104 6.78 -17.42 -0.07
N ILE A 105 6.31 -16.20 0.14
CA ILE A 105 5.21 -15.90 1.07
C ILE A 105 3.88 -16.43 0.52
N GLY A 106 3.54 -16.12 -0.73
CA GLY A 106 2.26 -16.51 -1.32
C GLY A 106 2.10 -18.02 -1.52
N LEU A 107 3.18 -18.81 -1.51
CA LEU A 107 3.11 -20.28 -1.49
C LEU A 107 2.99 -20.87 -0.09
N ALA A 108 3.33 -20.12 0.96
CA ALA A 108 3.30 -20.58 2.34
C ALA A 108 1.94 -20.33 3.03
N GLU A 109 1.16 -19.37 2.53
CA GLU A 109 -0.24 -19.11 2.91
C GLU A 109 -1.21 -20.06 2.17
#